data_AF-A0A9J7A402-F1
#
_entry.id   AF-A0A9J7A402-F1
#
_cell.length_a   1.000
_cell.length_b   1.000
_cell.length_c   1.000
_cell.angle_alpha   90.00
_cell.angle_beta   90.00
_cell.angle_gamma   90.00
#
_symmetry.space_group_name_H-M   'P 1'
#
loop_
_entity.id
_entity.type
_entity.pdbx_description
1 polymer ?
#
loop_
_entity_poly.entity_id
_entity_poly.type
_entity_poly.pdbx_seq_one_letter_code
_entity_poly.pdbx_strand_id
1 'polypeptide(L)'
;MRRACLLILALLICAASVGASPLPANWHSGYAAEPVFNGKVFWVEAGKENPDTILLVHGLGQNGWRDWQELIPLLARDYRVLAIDLPGFGRSSAPAGKYSPENYARMIKALVDKAGIQRFALIGHSMGANVALRFSTRNPNYLTHLVLISAAGILERSSFAQYSAAMPLQSDLLPALQQLPEPLRDNLSLMARTLGGDLLRWDALPDPDLLLNTSDNNWATALQGRPNLNAALALVQENYSGELNKLTLPSLILWGEDDPLTPLRTGQLLNGQLPNSRLKTFANMGHMPIHYPELIYPVIEEFFTSQNTAANKPLSDLKQKGDFHCSGQNNQTLSGRYSSIHIDRCDNIQLYQVQAQSVYISQSQVSMLDVSITNPGTGLQVEQSKVSATNLKINAERAIVASQSELDLAGASLVGEKSALTNLAPNLYIFSVSDINSAGKSKLMHGVYRLGAP
;
A
#
# COMPACT_ATOMS: atom_id res chain seq x y z
N MET A 1 -6.80 -76.13 13.64
CA MET A 1 -5.89 -76.39 12.50
C MET A 1 -6.62 -76.06 11.20
N ARG A 2 -6.40 -74.88 10.62
CA ARG A 2 -6.86 -74.53 9.27
C ARG A 2 -5.73 -73.84 8.51
N ARG A 3 -5.27 -74.48 7.44
CA ARG A 3 -4.34 -74.00 6.40
C ARG A 3 -5.09 -72.94 5.56
N ALA A 4 -4.59 -71.71 5.42
CA ALA A 4 -3.60 -71.22 4.43
C ALA A 4 -4.12 -71.10 2.99
N CYS A 5 -4.26 -69.86 2.47
CA CYS A 5 -3.74 -69.44 1.16
C CYS A 5 -3.93 -67.93 0.90
N LEU A 6 -2.80 -67.30 0.49
CA LEU A 6 -2.60 -66.10 -0.35
C LEU A 6 -3.28 -64.75 -0.02
N LEU A 7 -2.46 -63.74 0.32
CA LEU A 7 -1.89 -62.77 -0.64
C LEU A 7 -0.99 -61.75 0.09
N ILE A 8 0.29 -61.71 -0.29
CA ILE A 8 1.23 -60.63 -0.02
C ILE A 8 1.22 -59.74 -1.28
N LEU A 9 0.79 -58.49 -1.21
CA LEU A 9 1.24 -57.43 -2.12
C LEU A 9 0.92 -56.01 -1.60
N ALA A 10 1.98 -55.19 -1.58
CA ALA A 10 2.01 -53.72 -1.63
C ALA A 10 1.44 -52.90 -0.44
N LEU A 11 2.31 -52.68 0.56
CA LEU A 11 2.40 -51.41 1.27
C LEU A 11 2.94 -50.34 0.29
N LEU A 12 2.04 -49.59 -0.33
CA LEU A 12 2.30 -48.26 -0.86
C LEU A 12 1.37 -47.31 -0.09
N ILE A 13 1.89 -46.80 1.03
CA ILE A 13 1.28 -45.67 1.72
C ILE A 13 1.49 -44.48 0.78
N CYS A 14 0.50 -44.24 -0.08
CA CYS A 14 0.40 -42.99 -0.79
C CYS A 14 0.23 -41.92 0.30
N ALA A 15 1.21 -41.03 0.43
CA ALA A 15 1.05 -39.80 1.15
C ALA A 15 -0.21 -39.13 0.60
N ALA A 16 -1.25 -39.02 1.43
CA ALA A 16 -2.41 -38.23 1.09
C ALA A 16 -1.92 -36.80 0.93
N SER A 17 -1.77 -36.36 -0.32
CA SER A 17 -1.74 -34.95 -0.65
C SER A 17 -2.91 -34.30 0.09
N VAL A 18 -2.66 -33.24 0.84
CA VAL A 18 -3.71 -32.37 1.39
C VAL A 18 -4.54 -31.92 0.18
N GLY A 19 -5.66 -32.61 -0.05
CA GLY A 19 -6.49 -32.46 -1.23
C GLY A 19 -7.08 -31.07 -1.20
N ALA A 20 -6.78 -30.27 -2.21
CA ALA A 20 -7.41 -28.99 -2.36
C ALA A 20 -8.94 -29.16 -2.40
N SER A 21 -9.67 -28.43 -1.55
CA SER A 21 -11.13 -28.38 -1.62
C SER A 21 -11.58 -28.12 -3.07
N PRO A 22 -12.54 -28.88 -3.59
CA PRO A 22 -13.03 -28.71 -4.95
C PRO A 22 -13.61 -27.30 -5.13
N LEU A 23 -13.40 -26.71 -6.31
CA LEU A 23 -14.04 -25.45 -6.68
C LEU A 23 -15.56 -25.64 -6.74
N PRO A 24 -16.36 -24.58 -6.53
CA PRO A 24 -17.80 -24.63 -6.80
C PRO A 24 -18.09 -25.14 -8.22
N ALA A 25 -19.17 -25.90 -8.39
CA ALA A 25 -19.45 -26.62 -9.64
C ALA A 25 -19.59 -25.74 -10.90
N ASN A 26 -19.86 -24.45 -10.73
CA ASN A 26 -20.02 -23.45 -11.78
C ASN A 26 -18.77 -22.58 -11.99
N TRP A 27 -17.63 -22.94 -11.40
CA TRP A 27 -16.38 -22.22 -11.56
C TRP A 27 -15.42 -23.00 -12.45
N HIS A 28 -14.68 -22.28 -13.28
CA HIS A 28 -13.65 -22.84 -14.13
C HIS A 28 -12.27 -22.53 -13.57
N SER A 29 -11.29 -23.37 -13.89
CA SER A 29 -9.90 -23.08 -13.59
C SER A 29 -8.98 -23.69 -14.62
N GLY A 30 -7.77 -23.16 -14.70
CA GLY A 30 -6.78 -23.66 -15.63
C GLY A 30 -5.42 -23.07 -15.36
N TYR A 31 -4.53 -23.31 -16.32
CA TYR A 31 -3.18 -22.77 -16.31
C TYR A 31 -2.92 -22.02 -17.60
N ALA A 32 -2.33 -20.84 -17.50
CA ALA A 32 -1.84 -20.08 -18.63
C ALA A 32 -0.32 -19.98 -18.57
N ALA A 33 0.36 -20.33 -19.68
CA ALA A 33 1.78 -20.07 -19.81
C ALA A 33 2.02 -18.55 -19.90
N GLU A 34 3.00 -18.05 -19.14
CA GLU A 34 3.39 -16.65 -19.12
C GLU A 34 4.88 -16.49 -19.46
N PRO A 35 5.26 -15.45 -20.23
CA PRO A 35 6.62 -15.33 -20.76
C PRO A 35 7.60 -14.58 -19.85
N VAL A 36 7.14 -13.93 -18.78
CA VAL A 36 7.97 -13.05 -17.96
C VAL A 36 8.85 -13.83 -17.00
N PHE A 37 8.28 -14.86 -16.36
CA PHE A 37 9.02 -15.75 -15.48
C PHE A 37 9.22 -17.15 -16.07
N ASN A 38 8.73 -17.39 -17.30
CA ASN A 38 8.79 -18.68 -17.98
C ASN A 38 8.11 -19.80 -17.17
N GLY A 39 6.93 -19.49 -16.62
CA GLY A 39 6.14 -20.39 -15.80
C GLY A 39 4.70 -20.55 -16.29
N LYS A 40 3.90 -21.21 -15.45
CA LYS A 40 2.45 -21.31 -15.59
C LYS A 40 1.76 -20.59 -14.45
N VAL A 41 0.80 -19.76 -14.78
CA VAL A 41 -0.10 -19.09 -13.83
C VAL A 41 -1.40 -19.86 -13.72
N PHE A 42 -1.76 -20.24 -12.50
CA PHE A 42 -3.07 -20.78 -12.19
C PHE A 42 -4.09 -19.64 -12.15
N TRP A 43 -5.27 -19.90 -12.71
CA TRP A 43 -6.39 -18.97 -12.69
C TRP A 43 -7.69 -19.68 -12.35
N VAL A 44 -8.61 -18.93 -11.77
CA VAL A 44 -10.00 -19.29 -11.50
C VAL A 44 -10.91 -18.28 -12.19
N GLU A 45 -12.00 -18.77 -12.74
CA GLU A 45 -13.03 -18.00 -13.41
C GLU A 45 -14.41 -18.34 -12.84
N ALA A 46 -15.18 -17.31 -12.54
CA ALA A 46 -16.56 -17.41 -12.10
C ALA A 46 -17.43 -16.34 -12.78
N GLY A 47 -18.74 -16.56 -12.75
CA GLY A 47 -19.70 -15.70 -13.44
C GLY A 47 -19.99 -16.19 -14.86
N LYS A 48 -20.93 -15.52 -15.53
CA LYS A 48 -21.27 -15.83 -16.93
C LYS A 48 -20.29 -15.12 -17.87
N GLU A 49 -20.25 -15.54 -19.13
CA GLU A 49 -19.61 -14.74 -20.17
C GLU A 49 -20.26 -13.35 -20.21
N ASN A 50 -19.55 -12.36 -19.69
CA ASN A 50 -19.96 -10.97 -19.59
C ASN A 50 -18.82 -10.10 -20.16
N PRO A 51 -19.12 -9.10 -21.02
CA PRO A 51 -18.11 -8.12 -21.43
C PRO A 51 -17.45 -7.38 -20.25
N ASP A 52 -18.16 -7.17 -19.15
CA ASP A 52 -17.65 -6.54 -17.95
C ASP A 52 -16.87 -7.56 -17.10
N THR A 53 -15.55 -7.54 -17.31
CA THR A 53 -14.60 -8.45 -16.65
C THR A 53 -13.93 -7.77 -15.46
N ILE A 54 -13.76 -8.50 -14.36
CA ILE A 54 -12.99 -8.13 -13.19
C ILE A 54 -11.80 -9.08 -13.06
N LEU A 55 -10.58 -8.54 -12.90
CA LEU A 55 -9.39 -9.30 -12.54
C LEU A 55 -9.01 -9.01 -11.08
N LEU A 56 -8.83 -10.08 -10.29
CA LEU A 56 -8.48 -10.05 -8.87
C LEU A 56 -7.02 -10.48 -8.67
N VAL A 57 -6.25 -9.69 -7.92
CA VAL A 57 -4.82 -9.92 -7.66
C VAL A 57 -4.54 -9.95 -6.16
N HIS A 58 -4.12 -11.11 -5.67
CA HIS A 58 -3.93 -11.39 -4.25
C HIS A 58 -2.65 -10.75 -3.64
N GLY A 59 -2.58 -10.76 -2.30
CA GLY A 59 -1.46 -10.24 -1.52
C GLY A 59 -0.30 -11.23 -1.31
N LEU A 60 0.60 -10.94 -0.37
CA LEU A 60 1.62 -11.93 0.06
C LEU A 60 0.97 -13.10 0.82
N GLY A 61 1.64 -14.25 0.86
CA GLY A 61 1.13 -15.47 1.48
C GLY A 61 0.75 -16.55 0.47
N GLN A 62 0.27 -17.70 0.95
CA GLN A 62 0.10 -18.90 0.13
C GLN A 62 -1.35 -19.16 -0.33
N ASN A 63 -2.27 -18.26 -0.02
CA ASN A 63 -3.69 -18.43 -0.33
C ASN A 63 -4.01 -18.20 -1.81
N GLY A 64 -3.29 -17.29 -2.47
CA GLY A 64 -3.50 -16.97 -3.87
C GLY A 64 -4.93 -16.46 -4.12
N TRP A 65 -5.59 -17.01 -5.13
CA TRP A 65 -6.99 -16.74 -5.46
C TRP A 65 -7.95 -16.93 -4.28
N ARG A 66 -7.60 -17.76 -3.28
CA ARG A 66 -8.46 -18.02 -2.11
C ARG A 66 -8.65 -16.81 -1.22
N ASP A 67 -7.78 -15.79 -1.30
CA ASP A 67 -8.01 -14.51 -0.62
C ASP A 67 -9.35 -13.88 -1.05
N TRP A 68 -9.83 -14.24 -2.24
CA TRP A 68 -11.07 -13.72 -2.83
C TRP A 68 -12.26 -14.67 -2.72
N GLN A 69 -12.14 -15.81 -2.04
CA GLN A 69 -13.13 -16.89 -2.10
C GLN A 69 -14.55 -16.46 -1.69
N GLU A 70 -14.66 -15.50 -0.75
CA GLU A 70 -15.95 -14.99 -0.26
C GLU A 70 -16.47 -13.82 -1.10
N LEU A 71 -15.58 -13.10 -1.80
CA LEU A 71 -15.96 -11.95 -2.64
C LEU A 71 -16.36 -12.39 -4.06
N ILE A 72 -15.70 -13.41 -4.62
CA ILE A 72 -15.97 -13.91 -5.98
C ILE A 72 -17.47 -14.25 -6.16
N PRO A 73 -18.16 -14.99 -5.27
CA PRO A 73 -19.59 -15.30 -5.44
C PRO A 73 -20.50 -14.07 -5.50
N LEU A 74 -20.12 -12.96 -4.88
CA LEU A 74 -20.89 -11.71 -4.91
C LEU A 74 -20.69 -11.00 -6.25
N LEU A 75 -19.44 -10.83 -6.67
CA LEU A 75 -19.09 -10.19 -7.95
C LEU A 75 -19.59 -11.01 -9.16
N ALA A 76 -19.51 -12.34 -9.09
CA ALA A 76 -19.89 -13.25 -10.18
C ALA A 76 -21.39 -13.25 -10.52
N ARG A 77 -22.21 -12.54 -9.74
CA ARG A 77 -23.64 -12.33 -10.04
C ARG A 77 -23.82 -11.50 -11.31
N ASP A 78 -23.01 -10.45 -11.42
CA ASP A 78 -23.17 -9.42 -12.44
C ASP A 78 -21.94 -9.31 -13.36
N TYR A 79 -20.77 -9.82 -12.96
CA TYR A 79 -19.53 -9.70 -13.74
C TYR A 79 -18.91 -11.05 -14.09
N ARG A 80 -18.06 -11.05 -15.11
CA ARG A 80 -17.09 -12.13 -15.33
C ARG A 80 -15.90 -11.90 -14.38
N VAL A 81 -15.62 -12.83 -13.48
CA VAL A 81 -14.59 -12.65 -12.45
C VAL A 81 -13.44 -13.61 -12.70
N LEU A 82 -12.24 -13.07 -12.86
CA LEU A 82 -10.99 -13.80 -12.97
C LEU A 82 -10.15 -13.55 -11.72
N ALA A 83 -9.62 -14.61 -11.11
CA ALA A 83 -8.62 -14.53 -10.05
C ALA A 83 -7.39 -15.33 -10.45
N ILE A 84 -6.20 -14.79 -10.25
CA ILE A 84 -4.94 -15.45 -10.60
C ILE A 84 -4.12 -15.73 -9.35
N ASP A 85 -3.34 -16.80 -9.37
CA ASP A 85 -2.22 -16.99 -8.45
C ASP A 85 -0.97 -16.37 -9.10
N LEU A 86 -0.33 -15.40 -8.45
CA LEU A 86 0.91 -14.81 -8.95
C LEU A 86 2.03 -15.88 -8.97
N PRO A 87 2.98 -15.83 -9.93
CA PRO A 87 4.17 -16.68 -9.92
C PRO A 87 4.86 -16.67 -8.54
N GLY A 88 5.22 -17.84 -8.02
CA GLY A 88 5.76 -18.00 -6.67
C GLY A 88 4.72 -18.31 -5.58
N PHE A 89 3.42 -18.23 -5.89
CA PHE A 89 2.34 -18.36 -4.92
C PHE A 89 1.26 -19.35 -5.33
N GLY A 90 0.52 -19.85 -4.35
CA GLY A 90 -0.66 -20.69 -4.56
C GLY A 90 -0.34 -21.92 -5.40
N ARG A 91 -1.04 -22.10 -6.50
CA ARG A 91 -0.87 -23.20 -7.47
C ARG A 91 -0.03 -22.81 -8.68
N SER A 92 0.43 -21.57 -8.78
CA SER A 92 1.29 -21.12 -9.86
C SER A 92 2.70 -21.69 -9.74
N SER A 93 3.42 -21.70 -10.87
CA SER A 93 4.84 -22.06 -10.88
C SER A 93 5.64 -21.06 -10.04
N ALA A 94 6.74 -21.52 -9.43
CA ALA A 94 7.70 -20.68 -8.69
C ALA A 94 9.08 -20.65 -9.39
N PRO A 95 9.17 -20.21 -10.66
CA PRO A 95 10.44 -20.11 -11.37
C PRO A 95 11.36 -19.06 -10.75
N ALA A 96 12.66 -19.17 -10.98
CA ALA A 96 13.61 -18.15 -10.56
C ALA A 96 13.32 -16.82 -11.27
N GLY A 97 13.35 -15.71 -10.53
CA GLY A 97 13.12 -14.37 -11.07
C GLY A 97 12.94 -13.34 -9.97
N LYS A 98 12.85 -12.07 -10.36
CA LYS A 98 12.54 -10.96 -9.45
C LYS A 98 11.03 -10.74 -9.38
N TYR A 99 10.44 -11.02 -8.24
CA TYR A 99 8.99 -10.96 -8.01
C TYR A 99 8.52 -9.53 -7.69
N SER A 100 8.87 -8.58 -8.56
CA SER A 100 8.50 -7.17 -8.40
C SER A 100 7.11 -6.86 -8.94
N PRO A 101 6.44 -5.82 -8.43
CA PRO A 101 5.21 -5.30 -9.00
C PRO A 101 5.30 -5.00 -10.50
N GLU A 102 6.42 -4.45 -10.98
CA GLU A 102 6.65 -4.24 -12.42
C GLU A 102 6.65 -5.55 -13.21
N ASN A 103 7.32 -6.60 -12.73
CA ASN A 103 7.36 -7.89 -13.42
C ASN A 103 6.00 -8.61 -13.38
N TYR A 104 5.28 -8.52 -12.26
CA TYR A 104 3.91 -9.02 -12.19
C TYR A 104 2.96 -8.25 -13.11
N ALA A 105 3.07 -6.93 -13.22
CA ALA A 105 2.29 -6.14 -14.15
C ALA A 105 2.55 -6.54 -15.61
N ARG A 106 3.82 -6.76 -16.00
CA ARG A 106 4.17 -7.30 -17.34
C ARG A 106 3.57 -8.68 -17.58
N MET A 107 3.58 -9.54 -16.57
CA MET A 107 3.01 -10.88 -16.64
C MET A 107 1.48 -10.81 -16.84
N ILE A 108 0.78 -10.00 -16.03
CA ILE A 108 -0.67 -9.77 -16.17
C ILE A 108 -0.97 -9.27 -17.59
N LYS A 109 -0.19 -8.30 -18.10
CA LYS A 109 -0.34 -7.78 -19.46
C LYS A 109 -0.27 -8.90 -20.50
N ALA A 110 0.74 -9.76 -20.41
CA ALA A 110 0.90 -10.88 -21.33
C ALA A 110 -0.27 -11.88 -21.26
N LEU A 111 -0.82 -12.12 -20.07
CA LEU A 111 -1.98 -12.99 -19.90
C LEU A 111 -3.25 -12.40 -20.52
N VAL A 112 -3.56 -11.13 -20.23
CA VAL A 112 -4.77 -10.48 -20.76
C VAL A 112 -4.70 -10.27 -22.26
N ASP A 113 -3.52 -9.95 -22.81
CA ASP A 113 -3.29 -9.87 -24.27
C ASP A 113 -3.59 -11.21 -24.95
N LYS A 114 -3.05 -12.30 -24.40
CA LYS A 114 -3.25 -13.66 -24.93
C LYS A 114 -4.71 -14.11 -24.82
N ALA A 115 -5.41 -13.69 -23.76
CA ALA A 115 -6.83 -13.98 -23.56
C ALA A 115 -7.76 -13.06 -24.38
N GLY A 116 -7.23 -12.05 -25.08
CA GLY A 116 -8.03 -11.07 -25.82
C GLY A 116 -8.81 -10.11 -24.91
N ILE A 117 -8.41 -9.97 -23.64
CA ILE A 117 -9.07 -9.10 -22.67
C ILE A 117 -8.44 -7.71 -22.75
N GLN A 118 -9.14 -6.77 -23.37
CA GLN A 118 -8.63 -5.42 -23.64
C GLN A 118 -9.26 -4.33 -22.77
N ARG A 119 -10.30 -4.67 -21.98
CA ARG A 119 -11.00 -3.74 -21.11
C ARG A 119 -11.57 -4.48 -19.90
N PHE A 120 -11.12 -4.15 -18.69
CA PHE A 120 -11.54 -4.82 -17.45
C PHE A 120 -11.36 -3.94 -16.22
N ALA A 121 -12.05 -4.24 -15.11
CA ALA A 121 -11.75 -3.66 -13.80
C ALA A 121 -10.66 -4.48 -13.10
N LEU A 122 -9.73 -3.81 -12.41
CA LEU A 122 -8.64 -4.47 -11.70
C LEU A 122 -8.74 -4.19 -10.20
N ILE A 123 -8.84 -5.26 -9.42
CA ILE A 123 -8.90 -5.19 -7.96
C ILE A 123 -7.67 -5.89 -7.40
N GLY A 124 -6.95 -5.22 -6.52
CA GLY A 124 -5.81 -5.81 -5.83
C GLY A 124 -5.89 -5.60 -4.33
N HIS A 125 -5.35 -6.55 -3.56
CA HIS A 125 -5.21 -6.46 -2.10
C HIS A 125 -3.72 -6.48 -1.70
N SER A 126 -3.32 -5.62 -0.75
CA SER A 126 -1.96 -5.60 -0.20
C SER A 126 -0.89 -5.44 -1.29
N MET A 127 0.03 -6.41 -1.42
CA MET A 127 0.98 -6.47 -2.55
C MET A 127 0.25 -6.49 -3.91
N GLY A 128 -0.84 -7.21 -4.03
CA GLY A 128 -1.65 -7.25 -5.25
C GLY A 128 -2.27 -5.91 -5.62
N ALA A 129 -2.55 -5.05 -4.64
CA ALA A 129 -2.97 -3.67 -4.89
C ALA A 129 -1.81 -2.83 -5.48
N ASN A 130 -0.58 -3.06 -5.03
CA ASN A 130 0.60 -2.43 -5.64
C ASN A 130 0.83 -2.95 -7.08
N VAL A 131 0.71 -4.26 -7.30
CA VAL A 131 0.74 -4.85 -8.66
C VAL A 131 -0.33 -4.22 -9.56
N ALA A 132 -1.54 -4.06 -9.05
CA ALA A 132 -2.65 -3.42 -9.76
C ALA A 132 -2.38 -1.95 -10.08
N LEU A 133 -1.81 -1.21 -9.12
CA LEU A 133 -1.39 0.18 -9.32
C LEU A 133 -0.26 0.28 -10.35
N ARG A 134 0.75 -0.59 -10.30
CA ARG A 134 1.82 -0.62 -11.29
C ARG A 134 1.30 -0.95 -12.69
N PHE A 135 0.39 -1.92 -12.79
CA PHE A 135 -0.27 -2.24 -14.06
C PHE A 135 -1.01 -1.02 -14.62
N SER A 136 -1.73 -0.28 -13.77
CA SER A 136 -2.51 0.89 -14.20
C SER A 136 -1.63 2.06 -14.66
N THR A 137 -0.45 2.30 -14.06
CA THR A 137 0.46 3.35 -14.55
C THR A 137 1.11 3.02 -15.89
N ARG A 138 1.22 1.73 -16.24
CA ARG A 138 1.81 1.26 -17.50
C ARG A 138 0.78 1.03 -18.60
N ASN A 139 -0.41 0.57 -18.23
CA ASN A 139 -1.44 0.11 -19.16
C ASN A 139 -2.83 0.69 -18.84
N PRO A 140 -2.99 2.02 -18.63
CA PRO A 140 -4.25 2.60 -18.15
C PRO A 140 -5.42 2.34 -19.09
N ASN A 141 -5.17 2.23 -20.41
CA ASN A 141 -6.19 2.01 -21.43
C ASN A 141 -6.87 0.63 -21.36
N TYR A 142 -6.29 -0.34 -20.64
CA TYR A 142 -6.91 -1.63 -20.41
C TYR A 142 -7.97 -1.58 -19.30
N LEU A 143 -7.98 -0.53 -18.49
CA LEU A 143 -8.74 -0.51 -17.26
C LEU A 143 -10.00 0.33 -17.37
N THR A 144 -11.11 -0.22 -16.88
CA THR A 144 -12.34 0.55 -16.62
C THR A 144 -12.28 1.21 -15.26
N HIS A 145 -11.80 0.48 -14.27
CA HIS A 145 -11.74 0.87 -12.87
C HIS A 145 -10.54 0.23 -12.18
N LEU A 146 -10.02 0.90 -11.15
CA LEU A 146 -9.01 0.37 -10.24
C LEU A 146 -9.55 0.35 -8.82
N VAL A 147 -9.42 -0.78 -8.13
CA VAL A 147 -9.76 -0.90 -6.71
C VAL A 147 -8.52 -1.37 -5.94
N LEU A 148 -8.08 -0.57 -4.97
CA LEU A 148 -6.91 -0.79 -4.15
C LEU A 148 -7.34 -1.07 -2.71
N ILE A 149 -7.15 -2.29 -2.22
CA ILE A 149 -7.49 -2.68 -0.85
C ILE A 149 -6.21 -2.80 -0.03
N SER A 150 -6.02 -1.93 0.98
CA SER A 150 -4.86 -1.94 1.89
C SER A 150 -3.50 -2.04 1.17
N ALA A 151 -3.26 -1.18 0.17
CA ALA A 151 -2.06 -1.25 -0.67
C ALA A 151 -0.74 -1.15 0.10
N ALA A 152 0.19 -2.05 -0.21
CA ALA A 152 1.51 -2.09 0.41
C ALA A 152 2.60 -1.45 -0.49
N GLY A 153 3.75 -1.08 0.08
CA GLY A 153 4.94 -0.68 -0.71
C GLY A 153 4.84 0.65 -1.46
N ILE A 154 4.15 1.66 -0.90
CA ILE A 154 4.04 3.00 -1.49
C ILE A 154 4.89 4.03 -0.75
N LEU A 155 4.91 3.95 0.58
CA LEU A 155 5.77 4.79 1.42
C LEU A 155 7.22 4.33 1.29
N GLU A 156 8.14 5.28 1.51
CA GLU A 156 9.56 4.99 1.65
C GLU A 156 9.77 4.03 2.83
N ARG A 157 10.67 3.07 2.64
CA ARG A 157 10.90 1.95 3.56
C ARG A 157 11.19 2.37 5.01
N SER A 158 11.83 3.52 5.25
CA SER A 158 12.12 4.03 6.58
C SER A 158 10.87 4.62 7.23
N SER A 159 10.00 5.31 6.48
CA SER A 159 8.67 5.70 6.97
C SER A 159 7.85 4.48 7.36
N PHE A 160 7.90 3.42 6.56
CA PHE A 160 7.27 2.15 6.88
C PHE A 160 7.88 1.50 8.14
N ALA A 161 9.20 1.44 8.24
CA ALA A 161 9.91 0.88 9.39
C ALA A 161 9.59 1.63 10.70
N GLN A 162 9.50 2.97 10.64
CA GLN A 162 9.06 3.78 11.78
C GLN A 162 7.64 3.42 12.22
N TYR A 163 6.74 3.22 11.26
CA TYR A 163 5.37 2.80 11.55
C TYR A 163 5.31 1.41 12.21
N SER A 164 6.07 0.44 11.68
CA SER A 164 6.11 -0.91 12.27
C SER A 164 6.78 -0.94 13.64
N ALA A 165 7.82 -0.13 13.88
CA ALA A 165 8.53 -0.07 15.16
C ALA A 165 7.68 0.57 16.27
N ALA A 166 6.71 1.41 15.91
CA ALA A 166 5.74 1.98 16.84
C ALA A 166 4.66 0.99 17.30
N MET A 167 4.63 -0.21 16.71
CA MET A 167 3.74 -1.28 17.16
C MET A 167 4.31 -1.99 18.38
N PRO A 168 3.47 -2.40 19.35
CA PRO A 168 3.93 -3.19 20.47
C PRO A 168 4.64 -4.46 19.96
N LEU A 169 5.93 -4.59 20.31
CA LEU A 169 6.69 -5.80 20.06
C LEU A 169 5.97 -6.99 20.71
N GLN A 170 5.96 -8.11 19.98
CA GLN A 170 5.24 -9.34 20.32
C GLN A 170 5.56 -9.91 21.72
N SER A 171 6.64 -9.46 22.37
CA SER A 171 7.00 -9.86 23.73
C SER A 171 5.90 -9.60 24.77
N ASP A 172 5.04 -8.60 24.55
CA ASP A 172 3.93 -8.27 25.47
C ASP A 172 2.57 -8.82 25.00
N LEU A 173 2.46 -9.28 23.75
CA LEU A 173 1.21 -9.78 23.15
C LEU A 173 1.06 -11.30 23.24
N LEU A 174 2.17 -12.05 23.28
CA LEU A 174 2.14 -13.52 23.26
C LEU A 174 1.35 -14.16 24.43
N PRO A 175 1.42 -13.64 25.68
CA PRO A 175 0.60 -14.14 26.79
C PRO A 175 -0.89 -13.78 26.68
N ALA A 176 -1.21 -12.66 26.01
CA ALA A 176 -2.58 -12.18 25.84
C ALA A 176 -3.30 -12.91 24.68
N LEU A 177 -2.59 -13.24 23.61
CA LEU A 177 -3.11 -13.99 22.45
C LEU A 177 -3.51 -15.43 22.80
N GLN A 178 -2.87 -16.04 23.81
CA GLN A 178 -3.23 -17.37 24.32
C GLN A 178 -4.59 -17.39 25.05
N GLN A 179 -5.13 -16.23 25.40
CA GLN A 179 -6.39 -16.09 26.14
C GLN A 179 -7.58 -15.71 25.23
N LEU A 180 -7.36 -15.53 23.92
CA LEU A 180 -8.42 -15.18 22.97
C LEU A 180 -9.22 -16.42 22.51
N PRO A 181 -10.53 -16.25 22.20
CA PRO A 181 -11.34 -17.29 21.56
C PRO A 181 -10.78 -17.69 20.17
N GLU A 182 -10.94 -18.96 19.81
CA GLU A 182 -10.43 -19.61 18.59
C GLU A 182 -10.49 -18.77 17.29
N PRO A 183 -11.60 -18.10 16.91
CA PRO A 183 -11.63 -17.36 15.64
C PRO A 183 -10.74 -16.10 15.61
N LEU A 184 -10.47 -15.48 16.76
CA LEU A 184 -9.58 -14.31 16.89
C LEU A 184 -8.11 -14.73 16.92
N ARG A 185 -7.82 -15.86 17.59
CA ARG A 185 -6.47 -16.43 17.68
C ARG A 185 -5.98 -16.94 16.32
N ASP A 186 -6.85 -17.55 15.52
CA ASP A 186 -6.49 -18.09 14.20
C ASP A 186 -6.19 -17.01 13.17
N ASN A 187 -6.93 -15.89 13.17
CA ASN A 187 -6.65 -14.75 12.28
C ASN A 187 -5.31 -14.06 12.60
N LEU A 188 -4.98 -13.90 13.89
CA LEU A 188 -3.73 -13.26 14.33
C LEU A 188 -2.52 -14.19 14.16
N SER A 189 -2.69 -15.50 14.38
CA SER A 189 -1.62 -16.49 14.20
C SER A 189 -1.35 -16.83 12.74
N LEU A 190 -2.36 -16.83 11.86
CA LEU A 190 -2.19 -16.95 10.42
C LEU A 190 -1.37 -15.77 9.88
N MET A 191 -1.65 -14.54 10.34
CA MET A 191 -0.93 -13.33 9.99
C MET A 191 0.53 -13.33 10.48
N ALA A 192 0.77 -13.78 11.73
CA ALA A 192 2.12 -13.98 12.26
C ALA A 192 2.90 -15.11 11.54
N ARG A 193 2.21 -16.12 11.01
CA ARG A 193 2.83 -17.25 10.28
C ARG A 193 3.05 -16.98 8.78
N THR A 194 2.20 -16.17 8.15
CA THR A 194 2.25 -15.87 6.70
C THR A 194 3.07 -14.63 6.37
N LEU A 195 3.08 -13.64 7.26
CA LEU A 195 3.88 -12.41 7.12
C LEU A 195 5.00 -12.34 8.15
N GLY A 196 4.74 -12.76 9.38
CA GLY A 196 5.60 -12.49 10.54
C GLY A 196 6.92 -13.27 10.65
N GLY A 197 7.12 -14.38 9.94
CA GLY A 197 8.39 -15.13 10.04
C GLY A 197 9.59 -14.39 9.44
N ASP A 198 9.40 -13.84 8.24
CA ASP A 198 10.47 -13.30 7.41
C ASP A 198 10.46 -11.76 7.33
N LEU A 199 9.30 -11.11 7.39
CA LEU A 199 9.20 -9.64 7.41
C LEU A 199 9.57 -9.04 8.77
N LEU A 200 9.24 -9.71 9.89
CA LEU A 200 9.63 -9.27 11.24
C LEU A 200 11.12 -9.54 11.54
N ARG A 201 11.80 -10.28 10.66
CA ARG A 201 13.25 -10.52 10.71
C ARG A 201 14.00 -9.65 9.71
N TRP A 202 13.43 -8.49 9.34
CA TRP A 202 14.08 -7.52 8.46
C TRP A 202 15.51 -7.17 8.91
N ASP A 203 15.71 -7.06 10.23
CA ASP A 203 17.01 -6.81 10.86
C ASP A 203 17.98 -8.01 10.80
N ALA A 204 17.49 -9.21 10.47
CA ALA A 204 18.25 -10.44 10.34
C ALA A 204 18.45 -10.89 8.88
N LEU A 205 18.00 -10.08 7.92
CA LEU A 205 18.35 -10.26 6.51
C LEU A 205 19.78 -9.74 6.25
N PRO A 206 20.53 -10.35 5.31
CA PRO A 206 21.75 -9.72 4.79
C PRO A 206 21.43 -8.29 4.40
N ASP A 207 22.34 -7.34 4.66
CA ASP A 207 22.15 -5.90 4.41
C ASP A 207 21.26 -5.68 3.17
N PRO A 208 19.99 -5.27 3.36
CA PRO A 208 19.05 -5.13 2.27
C PRO A 208 19.63 -4.25 1.17
N ASP A 209 20.44 -3.25 1.50
CA ASP A 209 21.07 -2.38 0.50
C ASP A 209 22.06 -3.12 -0.42
N LEU A 210 22.64 -4.24 0.02
CA LEU A 210 23.46 -5.10 -0.84
C LEU A 210 22.61 -5.84 -1.87
N LEU A 211 21.48 -6.44 -1.46
CA LEU A 211 20.58 -7.18 -2.37
C LEU A 211 19.82 -6.24 -3.31
N LEU A 212 19.36 -5.10 -2.80
CA LEU A 212 18.59 -4.10 -3.54
C LEU A 212 19.39 -3.43 -4.67
N ASN A 213 20.73 -3.48 -4.61
CA ASN A 213 21.64 -2.95 -5.63
C ASN A 213 22.22 -4.03 -6.58
N THR A 214 21.69 -5.26 -6.55
CA THR A 214 22.13 -6.33 -7.45
C THR A 214 21.34 -6.38 -8.77
N SER A 215 21.89 -7.08 -9.78
CA SER A 215 21.15 -7.41 -11.00
C SER A 215 20.02 -8.39 -10.74
N ASP A 216 18.99 -8.42 -11.59
CA ASP A 216 17.85 -9.34 -11.48
C ASP A 216 18.27 -10.83 -11.43
N ASN A 217 19.38 -11.20 -12.08
CA ASN A 217 19.92 -12.56 -12.01
C ASN A 217 20.47 -12.89 -10.62
N ASN A 218 21.27 -11.98 -10.05
CA ASN A 218 21.84 -12.16 -8.71
C ASN A 218 20.73 -12.17 -7.65
N TRP A 219 19.72 -11.31 -7.82
CA TRP A 219 18.50 -11.31 -7.01
C TRP A 219 17.79 -12.67 -7.05
N ALA A 220 17.54 -13.19 -8.26
CA ALA A 220 16.84 -14.45 -8.46
C ALA A 220 17.59 -15.63 -7.81
N THR A 221 18.92 -15.65 -7.91
CA THR A 221 19.75 -16.66 -7.24
C THR A 221 19.72 -16.52 -5.72
N ALA A 222 19.86 -15.29 -5.20
CA ALA A 222 19.90 -15.06 -3.75
C ALA A 222 18.58 -15.41 -3.04
N LEU A 223 17.44 -15.24 -3.73
CA LEU A 223 16.10 -15.44 -3.17
C LEU A 223 15.38 -16.66 -3.76
N GLN A 224 16.13 -17.58 -4.38
CA GLN A 224 15.58 -18.82 -4.93
C GLN A 224 14.86 -19.63 -3.83
N GLY A 225 13.65 -20.09 -4.14
CA GLY A 225 12.82 -20.85 -3.19
C GLY A 225 12.21 -20.01 -2.06
N ARG A 226 12.38 -18.68 -2.07
CA ARG A 226 11.84 -17.76 -1.05
C ARG A 226 10.89 -16.73 -1.67
N PRO A 227 9.74 -17.15 -2.24
CA PRO A 227 8.83 -16.29 -3.00
C PRO A 227 8.29 -15.10 -2.17
N ASN A 228 7.90 -15.34 -0.91
CA ASN A 228 7.38 -14.29 -0.03
C ASN A 228 8.44 -13.21 0.25
N LEU A 229 9.64 -13.61 0.64
CA LEU A 229 10.76 -12.69 0.89
C LEU A 229 11.17 -11.93 -0.39
N ASN A 230 11.21 -12.62 -1.53
CA ASN A 230 11.50 -12.03 -2.83
C ASN A 230 10.51 -10.91 -3.16
N ALA A 231 9.22 -11.19 -3.07
CA ALA A 231 8.20 -10.21 -3.38
C ALA A 231 8.15 -9.07 -2.34
N ALA A 232 8.32 -9.37 -1.05
CA ALA A 232 8.41 -8.37 0.01
C ALA A 232 9.57 -7.38 -0.19
N LEU A 233 10.78 -7.88 -0.49
CA LEU A 233 11.94 -7.03 -0.73
C LEU A 233 11.80 -6.23 -2.03
N ALA A 234 11.20 -6.79 -3.07
CA ALA A 234 10.96 -6.07 -4.31
C ALA A 234 9.93 -4.96 -4.12
N LEU A 235 8.92 -5.18 -3.27
CA LEU A 235 7.84 -4.25 -3.00
C LEU A 235 8.32 -2.95 -2.34
N VAL A 236 9.32 -3.01 -1.46
CA VAL A 236 9.88 -1.79 -0.82
C VAL A 236 10.76 -0.95 -1.75
N GLN A 237 11.07 -1.45 -2.96
CA GLN A 237 11.81 -0.69 -3.98
C GLN A 237 10.91 0.19 -4.84
N GLU A 238 9.59 0.04 -4.73
CA GLU A 238 8.67 0.75 -5.59
C GLU A 238 8.72 2.25 -5.35
N ASN A 239 8.77 2.99 -6.46
CA ASN A 239 8.71 4.43 -6.48
C ASN A 239 7.68 4.87 -7.51
N TYR A 240 6.69 5.63 -7.05
CA TYR A 240 5.61 6.15 -7.88
C TYR A 240 5.70 7.68 -8.09
N SER A 241 6.84 8.28 -7.74
CA SER A 241 7.04 9.73 -7.87
C SER A 241 6.85 10.17 -9.32
N GLY A 242 5.99 11.17 -9.55
CA GLY A 242 5.69 11.67 -10.89
C GLY A 242 4.83 10.75 -11.76
N GLU A 243 4.28 9.65 -11.21
CA GLU A 243 3.39 8.74 -11.93
C GLU A 243 1.93 8.88 -11.49
N LEU A 244 1.65 8.98 -10.18
CA LEU A 244 0.28 8.90 -9.65
C LEU A 244 -0.64 10.03 -10.17
N ASN A 245 -0.13 11.25 -10.27
CA ASN A 245 -0.90 12.41 -10.73
C ASN A 245 -1.28 12.35 -12.22
N LYS A 246 -0.69 11.43 -12.99
CA LYS A 246 -1.02 11.20 -14.40
C LYS A 246 -2.11 10.14 -14.58
N LEU A 247 -2.42 9.38 -13.54
CA LEU A 247 -3.42 8.31 -13.61
C LEU A 247 -4.83 8.88 -13.44
N THR A 248 -5.50 9.20 -14.55
CA THR A 248 -6.88 9.72 -14.55
C THR A 248 -7.95 8.63 -14.44
N LEU A 249 -7.54 7.38 -14.22
CA LEU A 249 -8.44 6.24 -14.09
C LEU A 249 -9.30 6.38 -12.82
N PRO A 250 -10.62 6.11 -12.88
CA PRO A 250 -11.46 5.99 -11.70
C PRO A 250 -10.85 4.98 -10.72
N SER A 251 -10.57 5.44 -9.50
CA SER A 251 -9.86 4.65 -8.48
C SER A 251 -10.60 4.63 -7.14
N LEU A 252 -10.89 3.44 -6.62
CA LEU A 252 -11.42 3.25 -5.27
C LEU A 252 -10.30 2.74 -4.36
N ILE A 253 -10.15 3.34 -3.19
CA ILE A 253 -9.19 2.92 -2.18
C ILE A 253 -9.99 2.50 -0.95
N LEU A 254 -9.76 1.27 -0.48
CA LEU A 254 -10.41 0.68 0.69
C LEU A 254 -9.36 0.41 1.76
N TRP A 255 -9.62 0.81 3.01
CA TRP A 255 -8.65 0.67 4.10
C TRP A 255 -9.29 0.41 5.46
N GLY A 256 -8.68 -0.45 6.28
CA GLY A 256 -9.00 -0.57 7.70
C GLY A 256 -8.28 0.50 8.53
N GLU A 257 -8.98 1.19 9.44
CA GLU A 257 -8.38 2.30 10.20
C GLU A 257 -7.29 1.84 11.18
N ASP A 258 -7.33 0.57 11.60
CA ASP A 258 -6.43 -0.05 12.57
C ASP A 258 -5.47 -1.05 11.90
N ASP A 259 -5.16 -0.86 10.62
CA ASP A 259 -4.29 -1.74 9.82
C ASP A 259 -2.86 -1.80 10.39
N PRO A 260 -2.43 -2.90 11.02
CA PRO A 260 -1.13 -2.98 11.67
C PRO A 260 -0.01 -3.42 10.70
N LEU A 261 -0.28 -3.48 9.41
CA LEU A 261 0.72 -3.88 8.42
C LEU A 261 1.01 -2.73 7.48
N THR A 262 -0.02 -2.06 6.99
CA THR A 262 0.12 -0.92 6.10
C THR A 262 -0.58 0.30 6.68
N PRO A 263 0.16 1.40 6.94
CA PRO A 263 -0.44 2.55 7.60
C PRO A 263 -1.55 3.15 6.73
N LEU A 264 -2.67 3.54 7.34
CA LEU A 264 -3.76 4.29 6.69
C LEU A 264 -3.27 5.52 5.93
N ARG A 265 -2.16 6.11 6.40
CA ARG A 265 -1.42 7.19 5.74
C ARG A 265 -1.11 6.89 4.28
N THR A 266 -0.90 5.63 3.91
CA THR A 266 -0.70 5.19 2.52
C THR A 266 -1.95 5.41 1.68
N GLY A 267 -3.12 4.97 2.17
CA GLY A 267 -4.40 5.20 1.51
C GLY A 267 -4.73 6.69 1.38
N GLN A 268 -4.38 7.48 2.39
CA GLN A 268 -4.52 8.95 2.36
C GLN A 268 -3.60 9.60 1.32
N LEU A 269 -2.33 9.18 1.22
CA LEU A 269 -1.40 9.61 0.18
C LEU A 269 -1.97 9.27 -1.21
N LEU A 270 -2.32 8.01 -1.44
CA LEU A 270 -2.88 7.58 -2.73
C LEU A 270 -4.12 8.41 -3.07
N ASN A 271 -5.01 8.61 -2.10
CA ASN A 271 -6.19 9.41 -2.30
C ASN A 271 -5.86 10.86 -2.59
N GLY A 272 -4.80 11.43 -2.04
CA GLY A 272 -4.38 12.80 -2.33
C GLY A 272 -3.75 12.96 -3.71
N GLN A 273 -2.93 11.99 -4.12
CA GLN A 273 -2.12 12.03 -5.35
C GLN A 273 -2.86 11.55 -6.60
N LEU A 274 -3.81 10.62 -6.48
CA LEU A 274 -4.66 10.18 -7.59
C LEU A 274 -5.74 11.25 -7.86
N PRO A 275 -5.86 11.77 -9.10
CA PRO A 275 -6.84 12.80 -9.42
C PRO A 275 -8.30 12.35 -9.24
N ASN A 276 -8.61 11.13 -9.68
CA ASN A 276 -9.97 10.59 -9.73
C ASN A 276 -10.14 9.43 -8.75
N SER A 277 -9.80 9.67 -7.48
CA SER A 277 -9.89 8.65 -6.42
C SER A 277 -10.92 8.96 -5.35
N ARG A 278 -11.42 7.90 -4.70
CA ARG A 278 -12.19 7.93 -3.47
C ARG A 278 -11.55 7.00 -2.44
N LEU A 279 -11.29 7.49 -1.22
CA LEU A 279 -10.91 6.68 -0.07
C LEU A 279 -12.15 6.37 0.78
N LYS A 280 -12.38 5.09 1.05
CA LYS A 280 -13.32 4.61 2.05
C LYS A 280 -12.57 3.85 3.14
N THR A 281 -12.71 4.32 4.37
CA THR A 281 -12.16 3.65 5.55
C THR A 281 -13.22 2.85 6.29
N PHE A 282 -12.75 1.83 7.03
CA PHE A 282 -13.56 0.97 7.88
C PHE A 282 -12.98 0.98 9.30
N ALA A 283 -13.74 1.51 10.25
CA ALA A 283 -13.35 1.57 11.66
C ALA A 283 -13.25 0.16 12.27
N ASN A 284 -12.33 -0.04 13.24
CA ASN A 284 -12.13 -1.31 13.95
C ASN A 284 -11.69 -2.46 13.04
N MET A 285 -11.04 -2.15 11.92
CA MET A 285 -10.63 -3.13 10.91
C MET A 285 -9.13 -3.02 10.63
N GLY A 286 -8.47 -4.17 10.59
CA GLY A 286 -7.05 -4.28 10.28
C GLY A 286 -6.76 -4.40 8.77
N HIS A 287 -5.69 -5.13 8.43
CA HIS A 287 -5.17 -5.25 7.06
C HIS A 287 -6.03 -6.04 6.05
N MET A 288 -7.04 -6.76 6.55
CA MET A 288 -7.84 -7.69 5.74
C MET A 288 -9.31 -7.25 5.56
N PRO A 289 -9.63 -6.04 5.04
CA PRO A 289 -11.02 -5.71 4.67
C PRO A 289 -11.66 -6.70 3.69
N ILE A 290 -10.83 -7.36 2.89
CA ILE A 290 -11.22 -8.40 1.94
C ILE A 290 -11.97 -9.58 2.58
N HIS A 291 -11.76 -9.87 3.88
CA HIS A 291 -12.47 -10.92 4.60
C HIS A 291 -13.86 -10.50 5.11
N TYR A 292 -14.27 -9.26 4.86
CA TYR A 292 -15.59 -8.71 5.22
C TYR A 292 -16.33 -8.29 3.94
N PRO A 293 -16.60 -9.24 3.02
CA PRO A 293 -17.19 -8.95 1.72
C PRO A 293 -18.55 -8.24 1.84
N GLU A 294 -19.32 -8.50 2.90
CA GLU A 294 -20.58 -7.83 3.19
C GLU A 294 -20.43 -6.31 3.40
N LEU A 295 -19.25 -5.85 3.82
CA LEU A 295 -18.93 -4.44 4.01
C LEU A 295 -18.31 -3.80 2.77
N ILE A 296 -17.41 -4.52 2.08
CA ILE A 296 -16.68 -3.97 0.94
C ILE A 296 -17.43 -4.10 -0.40
N TYR A 297 -18.21 -5.16 -0.60
CA TYR A 297 -18.91 -5.40 -1.86
C TYR A 297 -19.89 -4.27 -2.21
N PRO A 298 -20.75 -3.77 -1.30
CA PRO A 298 -21.67 -2.67 -1.64
C PRO A 298 -20.93 -1.41 -2.09
N VAL A 299 -19.75 -1.13 -1.53
CA VAL A 299 -18.92 0.03 -1.89
C VAL A 299 -18.28 -0.14 -3.27
N ILE A 300 -17.83 -1.36 -3.59
CA ILE A 300 -17.28 -1.72 -4.91
C ILE A 300 -18.38 -1.63 -5.97
N GLU A 301 -19.56 -2.16 -5.68
CA GLU A 301 -20.70 -2.18 -6.61
C GLU A 301 -21.23 -0.77 -6.88
N GLU A 302 -21.39 0.05 -5.83
CA GLU A 302 -21.70 1.47 -5.97
C GLU A 302 -20.67 2.16 -6.88
N PHE A 303 -19.38 1.87 -6.68
CA PHE A 303 -18.32 2.50 -7.44
C PHE A 303 -18.35 2.12 -8.93
N PHE A 304 -18.58 0.85 -9.28
CA PHE A 304 -18.65 0.40 -10.67
C PHE A 304 -19.90 0.90 -11.42
N THR A 305 -21.00 1.13 -10.71
CA THR A 305 -22.28 1.56 -11.32
C THR A 305 -22.45 3.09 -11.33
N SER A 306 -21.75 3.82 -10.46
CA SER A 306 -21.85 5.28 -10.40
C SER A 306 -21.16 5.97 -11.60
N GLN A 307 -21.83 6.98 -12.18
CA GLN A 307 -21.20 7.86 -13.19
C GLN A 307 -20.28 8.92 -12.58
N ASN A 308 -20.21 9.01 -11.25
CA ASN A 308 -19.52 10.09 -10.52
C ASN A 308 -18.22 9.55 -9.92
N THR A 309 -17.16 9.57 -10.72
CA THR A 309 -15.86 8.95 -10.37
C THR A 309 -14.96 9.85 -9.52
N ALA A 310 -15.36 11.09 -9.25
CA ALA A 310 -14.59 12.04 -8.46
C ALA A 310 -15.24 12.24 -7.08
N ALA A 311 -14.52 11.87 -6.02
CA ALA A 311 -14.79 12.48 -4.73
C ALA A 311 -14.31 13.94 -4.82
N ASN A 312 -15.26 14.87 -4.65
CA ASN A 312 -15.01 16.28 -4.39
C ASN A 312 -13.84 16.43 -3.38
N LYS A 313 -12.68 16.92 -3.83
CA LYS A 313 -11.62 17.45 -2.95
C LYS A 313 -11.64 18.99 -2.79
N PRO A 314 -12.75 19.66 -2.42
CA PRO A 314 -12.63 21.02 -1.98
C PRO A 314 -12.22 21.08 -0.50
N LEU A 315 -11.04 21.63 -0.25
CA LEU A 315 -10.76 22.45 0.93
C LEU A 315 -11.53 23.80 0.85
N SER A 316 -12.51 23.95 -0.06
CA SER A 316 -13.19 25.22 -0.37
C SER A 316 -14.20 25.67 0.69
N ASP A 317 -14.62 24.78 1.58
CA ASP A 317 -15.67 25.07 2.57
C ASP A 317 -15.11 25.25 3.99
N LEU A 318 -13.78 25.37 4.11
CA LEU A 318 -13.11 25.58 5.39
C LEU A 318 -13.47 26.94 5.99
N LYS A 319 -13.90 26.91 7.26
CA LYS A 319 -14.21 28.11 8.05
C LYS A 319 -12.92 28.90 8.35
N GLN A 320 -12.99 30.22 8.22
CA GLN A 320 -11.91 31.12 8.66
C GLN A 320 -11.79 31.11 10.19
N LYS A 321 -10.56 31.00 10.71
CA LYS A 321 -10.24 30.90 12.14
C LYS A 321 -9.28 31.99 12.63
N GLY A 322 -8.56 32.68 11.73
CA GLY A 322 -7.57 33.71 12.12
C GLY A 322 -6.24 33.08 12.52
N ASP A 323 -5.60 33.59 13.58
CA ASP A 323 -4.35 33.04 14.09
C ASP A 323 -4.58 31.97 15.16
N PHE A 324 -3.67 31.01 15.25
CA PHE A 324 -3.65 30.01 16.32
C PHE A 324 -2.28 29.96 16.99
N HIS A 325 -2.29 29.82 18.32
CA HIS A 325 -1.09 29.65 19.13
C HIS A 325 -1.27 28.50 20.13
N CYS A 326 -0.35 27.54 20.08
CA CYS A 326 -0.16 26.50 21.08
C CYS A 326 1.16 26.73 21.81
N SER A 327 1.11 26.71 23.14
CA SER A 327 2.26 26.80 24.03
C SER A 327 2.08 25.82 25.18
N GLY A 328 2.73 24.65 25.10
CA GLY A 328 2.71 23.63 26.15
C GLY A 328 1.42 22.80 26.26
N GLN A 329 0.49 22.93 25.30
CA GLN A 329 -0.77 22.17 25.33
C GLN A 329 -0.70 21.00 24.37
N ASN A 330 -1.01 19.79 24.84
CA ASN A 330 -0.89 18.58 24.03
C ASN A 330 -2.26 18.09 23.51
N ASN A 331 -2.25 17.15 22.57
CA ASN A 331 -3.44 16.43 22.09
C ASN A 331 -4.51 17.34 21.48
N GLN A 332 -4.10 18.22 20.56
CA GLN A 332 -5.04 19.11 19.85
C GLN A 332 -5.16 18.74 18.39
N THR A 333 -6.38 18.83 17.86
CA THR A 333 -6.67 18.69 16.43
C THR A 333 -7.23 19.99 15.88
N LEU A 334 -6.62 20.50 14.81
CA LEU A 334 -7.00 21.73 14.13
C LEU A 334 -7.52 21.43 12.73
N SER A 335 -8.53 22.20 12.31
CA SER A 335 -9.06 22.22 10.95
C SER A 335 -9.61 23.61 10.62
N GLY A 336 -9.56 24.00 9.35
CA GLY A 336 -10.02 25.30 8.88
C GLY A 336 -8.96 26.15 8.20
N ARG A 337 -9.28 27.43 7.99
CA ARG A 337 -8.36 28.41 7.40
C ARG A 337 -7.76 29.31 8.46
N TYR A 338 -6.44 29.41 8.45
CA TYR A 338 -5.66 30.19 9.39
C TYR A 338 -4.82 31.24 8.66
N SER A 339 -4.58 32.36 9.31
CA SER A 339 -3.57 33.32 8.87
C SER A 339 -2.21 32.77 9.26
N SER A 340 -1.96 32.60 10.57
CA SER A 340 -0.77 31.90 11.08
C SER A 340 -1.12 30.79 12.09
N ILE A 341 -0.26 29.77 12.17
CA ILE A 341 -0.31 28.72 13.19
C ILE A 341 1.06 28.65 13.86
N HIS A 342 1.11 28.87 15.17
CA HIS A 342 2.34 28.78 15.97
C HIS A 342 2.19 27.66 17.01
N ILE A 343 3.10 26.70 16.99
CA ILE A 343 3.11 25.54 17.88
C ILE A 343 4.47 25.48 18.57
N ASP A 344 4.50 25.70 19.88
CA ASP A 344 5.72 25.70 20.70
C ASP A 344 5.58 24.76 21.90
N ARG A 345 6.52 23.82 22.04
CA ARG A 345 6.56 22.84 23.13
C ARG A 345 5.25 22.07 23.30
N CYS A 346 4.60 21.71 22.19
CA CYS A 346 3.35 20.96 22.17
C CYS A 346 3.55 19.56 21.56
N ASP A 347 2.91 18.56 22.16
CA ASP A 347 2.97 17.17 21.72
C ASP A 347 1.62 16.68 21.19
N ASN A 348 1.64 15.75 20.25
CA ASN A 348 0.47 15.19 19.57
C ASN A 348 -0.50 16.26 19.02
N ILE A 349 0.03 17.21 18.26
CA ILE A 349 -0.78 18.20 17.54
C ILE A 349 -1.08 17.69 16.14
N GLN A 350 -2.34 17.77 15.73
CA GLN A 350 -2.81 17.27 14.44
C GLN A 350 -3.37 18.43 13.63
N LEU A 351 -2.81 18.69 12.45
CA LEU A 351 -3.37 19.61 11.47
C LEU A 351 -4.08 18.79 10.39
N TYR A 352 -5.40 18.84 10.37
CA TYR A 352 -6.23 18.07 9.44
C TYR A 352 -7.09 19.02 8.59
N GLN A 353 -6.96 18.93 7.26
CA GLN A 353 -7.70 19.79 6.33
C GLN A 353 -7.50 21.29 6.67
N VAL A 354 -6.24 21.71 6.66
CA VAL A 354 -5.85 23.08 7.04
C VAL A 354 -5.39 23.85 5.81
N GLN A 355 -5.83 25.10 5.70
CA GLN A 355 -5.20 26.11 4.85
C GLN A 355 -4.58 27.18 5.74
N ALA A 356 -3.31 27.49 5.55
CA ALA A 356 -2.62 28.51 6.33
C ALA A 356 -1.77 29.43 5.45
N GLN A 357 -1.52 30.67 5.89
CA GLN A 357 -0.47 31.47 5.24
C GLN A 357 0.90 31.06 5.78
N SER A 358 1.05 30.85 7.09
CA SER A 358 2.30 30.37 7.67
C SER A 358 2.07 29.38 8.81
N VAL A 359 3.03 28.47 8.98
CA VAL A 359 3.05 27.52 10.10
C VAL A 359 4.45 27.53 10.72
N TYR A 360 4.52 27.73 12.03
CA TYR A 360 5.74 27.70 12.83
C TYR A 360 5.64 26.59 13.88
N ILE A 361 6.64 25.72 13.94
CA ILE A 361 6.69 24.57 14.84
C ILE A 361 8.05 24.55 15.54
N SER A 362 8.04 24.55 16.87
CA SER A 362 9.24 24.57 17.72
C SER A 362 9.09 23.56 18.85
N GLN A 363 10.12 22.74 19.06
CA GLN A 363 10.20 21.78 20.18
C GLN A 363 8.94 20.91 20.34
N SER A 364 8.34 20.50 19.21
CA SER A 364 7.00 19.93 19.16
C SER A 364 6.93 18.67 18.28
N GLN A 365 5.87 17.88 18.46
CA GLN A 365 5.51 16.78 17.56
C GLN A 365 4.17 17.08 16.89
N VAL A 366 4.18 17.13 15.55
CA VAL A 366 3.02 17.53 14.76
C VAL A 366 2.77 16.53 13.63
N SER A 367 1.53 16.08 13.49
CA SER A 367 1.06 15.36 12.30
C SER A 367 0.20 16.27 11.42
N MET A 368 0.34 16.14 10.11
CA MET A 368 -0.38 16.93 9.12
C MET A 368 -1.02 16.02 8.08
N LEU A 369 -2.28 16.29 7.74
CA LEU A 369 -3.01 15.60 6.70
C LEU A 369 -3.83 16.60 5.89
N ASP A 370 -3.60 16.63 4.58
CA ASP A 370 -4.26 17.53 3.62
C ASP A 370 -4.11 19.01 4.03
N VAL A 371 -2.86 19.43 4.24
CA VAL A 371 -2.50 20.81 4.62
C VAL A 371 -1.97 21.56 3.41
N SER A 372 -2.46 22.78 3.20
CA SER A 372 -1.99 23.69 2.16
C SER A 372 -1.48 24.99 2.77
N ILE A 373 -0.25 25.38 2.44
CA ILE A 373 0.38 26.62 2.91
C ILE A 373 0.71 27.49 1.70
N THR A 374 0.30 28.75 1.74
CA THR A 374 0.62 29.71 0.66
C THR A 374 1.04 31.04 1.25
N ASN A 375 2.29 31.46 1.00
CA ASN A 375 2.87 32.66 1.58
C ASN A 375 3.82 33.35 0.60
N PRO A 376 3.86 34.68 0.49
CA PRO A 376 4.92 35.36 -0.26
C PRO A 376 6.32 35.22 0.38
N GLY A 377 6.44 34.80 1.64
CA GLY A 377 7.70 34.63 2.36
C GLY A 377 8.02 33.18 2.71
N THR A 378 7.99 32.84 4.00
CA THR A 378 8.22 31.47 4.48
C THR A 378 6.89 30.75 4.69
N GLY A 379 6.75 29.55 4.12
CA GLY A 379 5.57 28.72 4.33
C GLY A 379 5.59 28.01 5.69
N LEU A 380 6.48 27.02 5.83
CA LEU A 380 6.61 26.20 7.03
C LEU A 380 8.00 26.39 7.66
N GLN A 381 8.01 26.74 8.94
CA GLN A 381 9.24 26.80 9.74
C GLN A 381 9.19 25.73 10.84
N VAL A 382 10.26 24.94 10.95
CA VAL A 382 10.36 23.79 11.87
C VAL A 382 11.69 23.82 12.62
N GLU A 383 11.66 23.82 13.94
CA GLU A 383 12.84 23.87 14.79
C GLU A 383 12.76 22.82 15.89
N GLN A 384 13.82 22.02 16.05
CA GLN A 384 13.92 21.00 17.12
C GLN A 384 12.67 20.12 17.25
N SER A 385 12.05 19.77 16.13
CA SER A 385 10.71 19.17 16.11
C SER A 385 10.65 17.93 15.22
N LYS A 386 9.62 17.09 15.45
CA LYS A 386 9.27 15.97 14.57
C LYS A 386 7.95 16.26 13.87
N VAL A 387 7.96 16.27 12.54
CA VAL A 387 6.78 16.53 11.71
C VAL A 387 6.53 15.34 10.79
N SER A 388 5.32 14.80 10.82
CA SER A 388 4.84 13.82 9.83
C SER A 388 3.72 14.45 9.00
N ALA A 389 3.89 14.56 7.69
CA ALA A 389 2.92 15.23 6.83
C ALA A 389 2.49 14.38 5.65
N THR A 390 1.20 14.36 5.37
CA THR A 390 0.59 13.62 4.26
C THR A 390 -0.19 14.59 3.38
N ASN A 391 0.08 14.59 2.08
CA ASN A 391 -0.52 15.51 1.12
C ASN A 391 -0.29 16.99 1.48
N LEU A 392 0.90 17.31 2.00
CA LEU A 392 1.32 18.69 2.28
C LEU A 392 1.59 19.43 0.97
N LYS A 393 0.93 20.56 0.76
CA LYS A 393 1.17 21.46 -0.37
C LYS A 393 1.70 22.78 0.15
N ILE A 394 2.86 23.22 -0.35
CA ILE A 394 3.41 24.53 -0.01
C ILE A 394 3.74 25.28 -1.29
N ASN A 395 3.31 26.54 -1.35
CA ASN A 395 3.76 27.50 -2.36
C ASN A 395 4.24 28.77 -1.65
N ALA A 396 5.56 29.00 -1.65
CA ALA A 396 6.14 30.17 -1.01
C ALA A 396 7.50 30.57 -1.59
N GLU A 397 8.05 31.72 -1.21
CA GLU A 397 9.43 32.09 -1.56
C GLU A 397 10.44 31.07 -0.98
N ARG A 398 10.25 30.73 0.29
CA ARG A 398 10.90 29.62 0.98
C ARG A 398 9.85 28.64 1.50
N ALA A 399 9.74 27.46 0.87
CA ALA A 399 8.67 26.53 1.22
C ALA A 399 8.84 25.96 2.65
N ILE A 400 10.00 25.35 2.93
CA ILE A 400 10.35 24.86 4.26
C ILE A 400 11.67 25.49 4.72
N VAL A 401 11.67 26.00 5.96
CA VAL A 401 12.87 26.40 6.69
C VAL A 401 12.99 25.51 7.92
N ALA A 402 14.06 24.71 8.04
CA ALA A 402 14.19 23.75 9.12
C ALA A 402 15.54 23.82 9.85
N SER A 403 15.52 23.50 11.14
CA SER A 403 16.71 23.39 12.01
C SER A 403 16.56 22.23 12.99
N GLN A 404 17.56 21.33 13.08
CA GLN A 404 17.61 20.24 14.03
C GLN A 404 16.32 19.40 14.12
N SER A 405 15.67 19.17 12.97
CA SER A 405 14.33 18.58 12.91
C SER A 405 14.28 17.31 12.05
N GLU A 406 13.26 16.50 12.31
CA GLU A 406 12.90 15.33 11.50
C GLU A 406 11.57 15.58 10.79
N LEU A 407 11.56 15.45 9.46
CA LEU A 407 10.39 15.66 8.63
C LEU A 407 10.13 14.42 7.78
N ASP A 408 9.06 13.69 8.07
CA ASP A 408 8.54 12.62 7.23
C ASP A 408 7.41 13.18 6.35
N LEU A 409 7.65 13.29 5.05
CA LEU A 409 6.80 13.98 4.08
C LEU A 409 6.34 12.99 3.00
N ALA A 410 5.04 12.70 3.00
CA ALA A 410 4.42 11.72 2.12
C ALA A 410 3.41 12.41 1.17
N GLY A 411 3.59 12.28 -0.14
CA GLY A 411 2.77 12.98 -1.12
C GLY A 411 2.94 14.51 -1.07
N ALA A 412 4.10 15.01 -0.65
CA ALA A 412 4.32 16.44 -0.52
C ALA A 412 4.57 17.11 -1.88
N SER A 413 4.02 18.30 -2.06
CA SER A 413 4.26 19.17 -3.22
C SER A 413 4.79 20.50 -2.71
N LEU A 414 6.10 20.71 -2.84
CA LEU A 414 6.79 21.87 -2.31
C LEU A 414 7.27 22.78 -3.44
N VAL A 415 6.73 23.99 -3.51
CA VAL A 415 7.15 25.02 -4.46
C VAL A 415 7.80 26.15 -3.66
N GLY A 416 9.10 26.31 -3.86
CA GLY A 416 9.92 27.38 -3.32
C GLY A 416 10.44 28.27 -4.43
N GLU A 417 9.94 29.51 -4.57
CA GLU A 417 10.37 30.42 -5.64
C GLU A 417 11.88 30.69 -5.60
N LYS A 418 12.46 30.79 -4.40
CA LYS A 418 13.91 30.85 -4.19
C LYS A 418 14.47 29.53 -3.69
N SER A 419 13.81 28.91 -2.72
CA SER A 419 14.26 27.63 -2.16
C SER A 419 13.10 26.81 -1.62
N ALA A 420 12.99 25.55 -2.05
CA ALA A 420 12.01 24.65 -1.46
C ALA A 420 12.43 24.19 -0.05
N LEU A 421 13.74 23.96 0.16
CA LEU A 421 14.28 23.49 1.43
C LEU A 421 15.44 24.39 1.86
N THR A 422 15.25 25.12 2.95
CA THR A 422 16.29 25.94 3.59
C THR A 422 16.67 25.30 4.92
N ASN A 423 17.92 24.87 5.06
CA ASN A 423 18.40 24.19 6.27
C ASN A 423 19.33 25.12 7.05
N LEU A 424 18.94 25.47 8.28
CA LEU A 424 19.73 26.32 9.18
C LEU A 424 20.69 25.52 10.07
N ALA A 425 20.43 24.23 10.21
CA ALA A 425 21.25 23.22 10.89
C ALA A 425 20.98 21.85 10.24
N PRO A 426 21.68 20.77 10.61
CA PRO A 426 21.37 19.43 10.11
C PRO A 426 19.93 19.00 10.41
N ASN A 427 19.24 18.49 9.39
CA ASN A 427 17.88 17.95 9.46
C ASN A 427 17.82 16.58 8.81
N LEU A 428 16.86 15.75 9.24
CA LEU A 428 16.51 14.48 8.60
C LEU A 428 15.18 14.64 7.84
N TYR A 429 15.20 14.34 6.55
CA TYR A 429 14.00 14.27 5.73
C TYR A 429 13.78 12.84 5.24
N ILE A 430 12.53 12.39 5.32
CA ILE A 430 12.07 11.17 4.68
C ILE A 430 11.00 11.59 3.69
N PHE A 431 11.24 11.38 2.40
CA PHE A 431 10.26 11.68 1.36
C PHE A 431 9.65 10.40 0.83
N SER A 432 8.32 10.37 0.73
CA SER A 432 7.56 9.33 0.04
C SER A 432 6.77 9.97 -1.09
N VAL A 433 7.09 9.65 -2.35
CA VAL A 433 6.30 10.06 -3.53
C VAL A 433 6.03 11.58 -3.55
N SER A 434 7.09 12.38 -3.46
CA SER A 434 6.99 13.84 -3.31
C SER A 434 7.61 14.59 -4.49
N ASP A 435 7.08 15.77 -4.79
CA ASP A 435 7.58 16.70 -5.81
C ASP A 435 8.09 17.98 -5.14
N ILE A 436 9.32 18.36 -5.48
CA ILE A 436 10.00 19.52 -4.95
C ILE A 436 10.45 20.40 -6.11
N ASN A 437 9.85 21.58 -6.23
CA ASN A 437 10.30 22.63 -7.13
C ASN A 437 11.04 23.72 -6.35
N SER A 438 12.34 23.86 -6.61
CA SER A 438 13.20 24.86 -5.98
C SER A 438 13.80 25.76 -7.05
N ALA A 439 13.45 27.05 -7.05
CA ALA A 439 13.90 28.03 -8.04
C ALA A 439 13.70 27.55 -9.49
N GLY A 440 12.52 27.02 -9.78
CA GLY A 440 12.14 26.51 -11.11
C GLY A 440 12.71 25.14 -11.47
N LYS A 441 13.53 24.52 -10.61
CA LYS A 441 14.05 23.16 -10.81
C LYS A 441 13.20 22.16 -10.03
N SER A 442 12.46 21.34 -10.76
CA SER A 442 11.69 20.23 -10.18
C SER A 442 12.57 19.00 -9.93
N LYS A 443 12.34 18.35 -8.80
CA LYS A 443 12.94 17.08 -8.41
C LYS A 443 11.90 16.20 -7.74
N LEU A 444 11.79 14.98 -8.23
CA LEU A 444 11.00 13.92 -7.61
C LEU A 444 11.81 13.28 -6.48
N MET A 445 11.21 13.14 -5.30
CA MET A 445 11.89 12.67 -4.10
C MET A 445 11.14 11.49 -3.46
N HIS A 446 11.88 10.40 -3.30
CA HIS A 446 11.49 9.20 -2.58
C HIS A 446 12.78 8.63 -1.96
N GLY A 447 12.95 8.73 -0.66
CA GLY A 447 14.19 8.36 0.03
C GLY A 447 14.45 9.16 1.31
N VAL A 448 15.57 8.84 1.96
CA VAL A 448 16.05 9.50 3.18
C VAL A 448 17.18 10.47 2.84
N TYR A 449 17.12 11.69 3.38
CA TYR A 449 18.07 12.76 3.11
C TYR A 449 18.47 13.45 4.41
N ARG A 450 19.79 13.52 4.66
CA ARG A 450 20.36 14.35 5.73
C ARG A 450 20.91 15.62 5.09
N LEU A 451 20.27 16.77 5.37
CA LEU A 451 20.58 18.04 4.73
C LEU A 451 20.93 19.10 5.78
N GLY A 452 21.79 20.05 5.41
CA GLY A 452 22.39 21.04 6.31
C GLY A 452 23.85 20.66 6.61
N ALA A 453 24.77 21.63 6.54
CA ALA A 453 26.16 21.41 6.97
C ALA A 453 26.20 21.25 8.50
N PRO A 454 27.11 20.41 9.04
CA PRO A 454 27.35 20.33 10.48
C PRO A 454 27.80 21.67 11.07
#